data_AF-A0A959ZSI0-F1
#
_entry.id   AF-A0A959ZSI0-F1
#
_cell.length_a   1.000
_cell.length_b   1.000
_cell.length_c   1.000
_cell.angle_alpha   90.00
_cell.angle_beta   90.00
_cell.angle_gamma   90.00
#
_symmetry.space_group_name_H-M   'P 1'
#
loop_
_entity.id
_entity.type
_entity.pdbx_description
1 polymer ?
#
loop_
_entity_poly.entity_id
_entity_poly.type
_entity_poly.pdbx_seq_one_letter_code
_entity_poly.pdbx_strand_id
1 'polypeptide(L)'
;MRQAVIAVTVAIVLADSSVVILALPDILTRFDVEVAQVAWVLTAYNLVLALLAIPAAMISRRAPGAIWAVGAVVFGGASVACALAGSLEVLIAARCVQAVGGAFLVAGARPLLDTLTPRAGRMWAVAGVAGLAVGPAVGGALTQLISWQSIFVVQVPVMLVGAAALGLRTRRETGTPGRPHVLANLSLVLISAGLTAALFLVVLLMINGWGMRPLAAAVGVTLMPIAAILSARIAGHVGSDWARAMAGAVGVGGGLVALGLMPGASVWWTALPQLLIGLGLGLAIPALTDAALTEGRDQVVHAGWTIAARHLGVVLGILLLTPIFVADLDRQQNRALNAVTGIVLDSSIAPETKIALAREGEAVIAAADGRVPDVAPAFDAVTPREDDRSAFRDLQAVVTDRVARAATASVTRSFLAAAALALLALLPLGRARLGVRPR
;
A
#
# COMPACT_ATOMS: atom_id res chain seq x y z
N MET A 1 -21.75 -11.49 17.71
CA MET A 1 -22.02 -11.17 16.29
C MET A 1 -21.81 -9.69 15.95
N ARG A 2 -22.52 -8.73 16.57
CA ARG A 2 -22.44 -7.29 16.21
C ARG A 2 -21.05 -6.65 16.30
N GLN A 3 -20.30 -6.90 17.38
CA GLN A 3 -18.92 -6.40 17.52
C GLN A 3 -17.98 -6.89 16.40
N ALA A 4 -18.21 -8.11 15.88
CA ALA A 4 -17.41 -8.66 14.78
C ALA A 4 -17.74 -7.95 13.46
N VAL A 5 -19.02 -7.65 13.20
CA VAL A 5 -19.44 -6.89 12.01
C VAL A 5 -18.78 -5.50 12.00
N ILE A 6 -18.78 -4.78 13.12
CA ILE A 6 -18.13 -3.46 13.21
C ILE A 6 -16.62 -3.59 12.98
N ALA A 7 -15.96 -4.55 13.64
CA ALA A 7 -14.52 -4.76 13.48
C ALA A 7 -14.15 -5.14 12.04
N VAL A 8 -14.91 -6.02 11.39
CA VAL A 8 -14.70 -6.42 9.99
C VAL A 8 -14.92 -5.24 9.05
N THR A 9 -15.96 -4.44 9.26
CA THR A 9 -16.23 -3.24 8.44
C THR A 9 -15.07 -2.23 8.56
N VAL A 10 -14.56 -1.99 9.77
CA VAL A 10 -13.35 -1.15 9.98
C VAL A 10 -12.14 -1.76 9.27
N ALA A 11 -11.95 -3.07 9.38
CA ALA A 11 -10.85 -3.75 8.71
C ALA A 11 -10.93 -3.58 7.19
N ILE A 12 -12.13 -3.65 6.59
CA ILE A 12 -12.31 -3.45 5.14
C ILE A 12 -12.00 -2.03 4.72
N VAL A 13 -12.51 -1.02 5.44
CA VAL A 13 -12.24 0.39 5.13
C VAL A 13 -10.74 0.71 5.19
N LEU A 14 -10.03 0.12 6.16
CA LEU A 14 -8.59 0.28 6.30
C LEU A 14 -7.79 -0.62 5.35
N ALA A 15 -8.35 -1.75 4.92
CA ALA A 15 -7.76 -2.62 3.90
C ALA A 15 -7.82 -2.00 2.52
N ASP A 16 -8.88 -1.25 2.22
CA ASP A 16 -9.17 -0.68 0.90
C ASP A 16 -7.98 0.12 0.32
N SER A 17 -7.25 0.87 1.13
CA SER A 17 -6.04 1.59 0.68
C SER A 17 -4.89 0.67 0.24
N SER A 18 -4.85 -0.57 0.71
CA SER A 18 -3.85 -1.58 0.37
C SER A 18 -4.33 -2.58 -0.70
N VAL A 19 -5.62 -2.92 -0.73
CA VAL A 19 -6.24 -3.80 -1.72
C VAL A 19 -6.06 -3.23 -3.12
N VAL A 20 -6.28 -1.92 -3.28
CA VAL A 20 -6.18 -1.24 -4.58
C VAL A 20 -4.77 -1.28 -5.16
N ILE A 21 -3.73 -1.45 -4.35
CA ILE A 21 -2.33 -1.47 -4.82
C ILE A 21 -2.13 -2.57 -5.88
N LEU A 22 -2.70 -3.77 -5.69
CA LEU A 22 -2.57 -4.86 -6.68
C LEU A 22 -3.40 -4.65 -7.93
N ALA A 23 -4.43 -3.80 -7.86
CA ALA A 23 -5.27 -3.44 -9.00
C ALA A 23 -4.68 -2.30 -9.83
N LEU A 24 -3.70 -1.55 -9.31
CA LEU A 24 -3.14 -0.39 -10.00
C LEU A 24 -2.57 -0.71 -11.38
N PRO A 25 -1.80 -1.79 -11.60
CA PRO A 25 -1.29 -2.12 -12.93
C PRO A 25 -2.41 -2.34 -13.96
N ASP A 26 -3.50 -2.99 -13.56
CA ASP A 26 -4.67 -3.23 -14.41
C ASP A 26 -5.45 -1.93 -14.67
N ILE A 27 -5.58 -1.05 -13.67
CA ILE A 27 -6.20 0.27 -13.84
C ILE A 27 -5.36 1.15 -14.78
N LEU A 28 -4.03 1.09 -14.62
CA LEU A 28 -3.06 1.81 -15.44
C LEU A 28 -3.17 1.39 -16.92
N THR A 29 -3.24 0.08 -17.19
CA THR A 29 -3.40 -0.44 -18.56
C THR A 29 -4.80 -0.23 -19.12
N ARG A 30 -5.84 -0.34 -18.28
CA ARG A 30 -7.25 -0.19 -18.70
C ARG A 30 -7.59 1.23 -19.16
N PHE A 31 -7.08 2.24 -18.46
CA PHE A 31 -7.33 3.64 -18.78
C PHE A 31 -6.24 4.28 -19.64
N ASP A 32 -5.17 3.54 -19.94
CA ASP A 32 -4.03 3.98 -20.72
C ASP A 32 -3.43 5.29 -20.20
N VAL A 33 -2.97 5.24 -18.95
CA VAL A 33 -2.46 6.39 -18.20
C VAL A 33 -1.08 6.11 -17.62
N GLU A 34 -0.39 7.16 -17.20
CA GLU A 34 0.94 7.06 -16.60
C GLU A 34 0.88 6.63 -15.11
N VAL A 35 2.02 6.14 -14.59
CA VAL A 35 2.18 5.78 -13.17
C VAL A 35 1.86 6.96 -12.25
N ALA A 36 2.26 8.18 -12.64
CA ALA A 36 1.99 9.39 -11.87
C ALA A 36 0.49 9.69 -11.75
N GLN A 37 -0.28 9.44 -12.82
CA GLN A 37 -1.73 9.65 -12.84
C GLN A 37 -2.45 8.58 -12.02
N VAL A 38 -2.08 7.30 -12.19
CA VAL A 38 -2.76 6.20 -11.46
C VAL A 38 -2.48 6.27 -9.95
N ALA A 39 -1.33 6.80 -9.53
CA ALA A 39 -0.99 7.01 -8.12
C ALA A 39 -2.00 7.92 -7.40
N TRP A 40 -2.75 8.76 -8.13
CA TRP A 40 -3.81 9.59 -7.55
C TRP A 40 -5.02 8.79 -7.07
N VAL A 41 -5.26 7.58 -7.57
CA VAL A 41 -6.33 6.68 -7.08
C VAL A 41 -6.13 6.35 -5.60
N LEU A 42 -4.87 6.15 -5.18
CA LEU A 42 -4.53 5.95 -3.76
C LEU A 42 -4.44 7.29 -3.03
N THR A 43 -3.75 8.26 -3.62
CA THR A 43 -3.47 9.54 -2.98
C THR A 43 -4.75 10.27 -2.59
N ALA A 44 -5.73 10.36 -3.50
CA ALA A 44 -6.97 11.06 -3.27
C ALA A 44 -7.80 10.46 -2.12
N TYR A 45 -7.97 9.13 -2.11
CA TYR A 45 -8.66 8.43 -1.02
C TYR A 45 -7.99 8.68 0.33
N ASN A 46 -6.68 8.47 0.42
CA ASN A 46 -5.95 8.60 1.67
C ASN A 46 -5.90 10.06 2.14
N LEU A 47 -5.80 11.02 1.23
CA LEU A 47 -5.80 12.45 1.55
C LEU A 47 -7.14 12.89 2.14
N VAL A 48 -8.25 12.55 1.47
CA VAL A 48 -9.59 12.88 1.98
C VAL A 48 -9.84 12.23 3.34
N LEU A 49 -9.46 10.96 3.50
CA LEU A 49 -9.61 10.25 4.77
C LEU A 49 -8.75 10.92 5.87
N ALA A 50 -7.50 11.29 5.57
CA ALA A 50 -6.63 11.97 6.51
C ALA A 50 -7.20 13.32 6.97
N LEU A 51 -7.73 14.12 6.05
CA LEU A 51 -8.32 15.43 6.32
C LEU A 51 -9.62 15.33 7.12
N LEU A 52 -10.45 14.31 6.85
CA LEU A 52 -11.76 14.16 7.46
C LEU A 52 -11.78 13.30 8.72
N ALA A 53 -10.72 12.56 9.05
CA ALA A 53 -10.69 11.69 10.22
C ALA A 53 -10.99 12.43 11.53
N ILE A 54 -10.45 13.64 11.72
CA ILE A 54 -10.68 14.44 12.93
C ILE A 54 -12.09 15.07 12.93
N PRO A 55 -12.54 15.78 11.87
CA PRO A 55 -13.94 16.25 11.79
C PRO A 55 -14.96 15.13 12.00
N ALA A 56 -14.75 13.96 11.37
CA ALA A 56 -15.60 12.79 11.53
C ALA A 56 -15.65 12.30 12.98
N ALA A 57 -14.49 12.22 13.65
CA ALA A 57 -14.40 11.88 15.06
C ALA A 57 -15.13 12.89 15.96
N MET A 58 -15.02 14.20 15.66
CA MET A 58 -15.72 15.23 16.43
C MET A 58 -17.25 15.12 16.31
N ILE A 59 -17.76 14.80 15.11
CA ILE A 59 -19.19 14.64 14.88
C ILE A 59 -19.69 13.32 15.47
N SER A 60 -18.90 12.23 15.37
CA SER A 60 -19.30 10.91 15.88
C SER A 60 -19.50 10.90 17.40
N ARG A 61 -18.84 11.78 18.17
CA ARG A 61 -19.08 11.95 19.62
C ARG A 61 -20.55 12.22 19.98
N ARG A 62 -21.27 12.93 19.10
CA ARG A 62 -22.66 13.34 19.34
C ARG A 62 -23.66 12.30 18.85
N ALA A 63 -23.35 11.63 17.73
CA ALA A 63 -24.25 10.72 17.04
C ALA A 63 -23.49 9.56 16.36
N PRO A 64 -22.83 8.67 17.12
CA PRO A 64 -21.90 7.70 16.54
C PRO A 64 -22.60 6.66 15.66
N GLY A 65 -23.81 6.24 16.02
CA GLY A 65 -24.63 5.33 15.21
C GLY A 65 -25.10 5.94 13.89
N ALA A 66 -25.49 7.21 13.89
CA ALA A 66 -25.90 7.90 12.67
C ALA A 66 -24.71 8.13 11.74
N ILE A 67 -23.57 8.58 12.28
CA ILE A 67 -22.34 8.78 11.50
C ILE A 67 -21.82 7.46 10.92
N TRP A 68 -21.87 6.38 11.70
CA TRP A 68 -21.58 5.04 11.21
C TRP A 68 -22.47 4.64 10.02
N ALA A 69 -23.78 4.84 10.15
CA ALA A 69 -24.74 4.45 9.13
C ALA A 69 -24.62 5.26 7.83
N VAL A 70 -24.49 6.58 7.96
CA VAL A 70 -24.22 7.47 6.82
C VAL A 70 -22.91 7.07 6.17
N GLY A 71 -21.87 6.80 6.96
CA GLY A 71 -20.59 6.30 6.47
C GLY A 71 -20.73 5.01 5.67
N ALA A 72 -21.49 4.03 6.17
CA ALA A 72 -21.73 2.76 5.50
C ALA A 72 -22.44 2.94 4.15
N VAL A 73 -23.49 3.77 4.10
CA VAL A 73 -24.24 4.03 2.87
C VAL A 73 -23.38 4.78 1.85
N VAL A 74 -22.67 5.83 2.28
CA VAL A 74 -21.80 6.61 1.40
C VAL A 74 -20.64 5.75 0.87
N PHE A 75 -19.99 4.97 1.73
CA PHE A 75 -18.90 4.10 1.33
C PHE A 75 -19.38 3.02 0.36
N GLY A 76 -20.50 2.35 0.66
CA GLY A 76 -21.08 1.33 -0.21
C GLY A 76 -21.50 1.88 -1.58
N GLY A 77 -22.20 3.01 -1.60
CA GLY A 77 -22.61 3.67 -2.85
C GLY A 77 -21.43 4.15 -3.68
N ALA A 78 -20.42 4.75 -3.05
CA ALA A 78 -19.19 5.16 -3.72
C ALA A 78 -18.36 3.97 -4.22
N SER A 79 -18.39 2.83 -3.53
CA SER A 79 -17.75 1.59 -4.00
C SER A 79 -18.38 1.09 -5.29
N VAL A 80 -19.71 1.16 -5.41
CA VAL A 80 -20.40 0.86 -6.69
C VAL A 80 -19.96 1.84 -7.78
N ALA A 81 -19.87 3.14 -7.48
CA ALA A 81 -19.40 4.14 -8.43
C ALA A 81 -17.94 3.88 -8.88
N CYS A 82 -17.05 3.43 -7.97
CA CYS A 82 -15.69 3.03 -8.32
C CYS A 82 -15.67 1.82 -9.26
N ALA A 83 -16.51 0.81 -9.00
CA ALA A 83 -16.61 -0.37 -9.86
C ALA A 83 -17.14 -0.06 -11.27
N LEU A 84 -18.00 0.96 -11.39
CA LEU A 84 -18.60 1.38 -12.66
C LEU A 84 -17.84 2.51 -13.35
N ALA A 85 -16.68 2.91 -12.84
CA ALA A 85 -15.93 4.04 -13.37
C ALA A 85 -15.48 3.79 -14.81
N GLY A 86 -15.90 4.69 -15.72
CA GLY A 86 -15.56 4.65 -17.15
C GLY A 86 -14.31 5.45 -17.52
N SER A 87 -13.78 6.28 -16.61
CA SER A 87 -12.53 7.02 -16.77
C SER A 87 -11.78 7.12 -15.45
N LEU A 88 -10.49 7.48 -15.52
CA LEU A 88 -9.65 7.68 -14.34
C LEU A 88 -10.18 8.82 -13.46
N GLU A 89 -10.69 9.94 -14.01
CA GLU A 89 -11.18 11.05 -13.19
C GLU A 89 -12.43 10.66 -12.41
N VAL A 90 -13.35 9.91 -13.03
CA VAL A 90 -14.55 9.38 -12.36
C VAL A 90 -14.15 8.45 -11.23
N LEU A 91 -13.16 7.59 -11.45
CA LEU A 91 -12.63 6.71 -10.41
C LEU A 91 -12.05 7.54 -9.25
N ILE A 92 -11.20 8.52 -9.51
CA ILE A 92 -10.61 9.39 -8.48
C ILE A 92 -11.70 10.15 -7.70
N ALA A 93 -12.69 10.71 -8.38
CA ALA A 93 -13.81 11.40 -7.74
C ALA A 93 -14.63 10.45 -6.84
N ALA A 94 -14.94 9.25 -7.32
CA ALA A 94 -15.63 8.23 -6.54
C ALA A 94 -14.79 7.80 -5.31
N ARG A 95 -13.47 7.69 -5.45
CA ARG A 95 -12.54 7.41 -4.34
C ARG A 95 -12.55 8.51 -3.28
N CYS A 96 -12.64 9.78 -3.67
CA CYS A 96 -12.81 10.88 -2.72
C CYS A 96 -14.11 10.71 -1.91
N VAL A 97 -15.24 10.43 -2.57
CA VAL A 97 -16.53 10.21 -1.89
C VAL A 97 -16.47 8.96 -0.99
N GLN A 98 -15.83 7.89 -1.46
CA GLN A 98 -15.64 6.67 -0.69
C GLN A 98 -14.83 6.94 0.59
N ALA A 99 -13.79 7.77 0.52
CA ALA A 99 -13.01 8.19 1.68
C ALA A 99 -13.82 9.00 2.70
N VAL A 100 -14.78 9.81 2.27
CA VAL A 100 -15.73 10.49 3.19
C VAL A 100 -16.51 9.45 4.00
N GLY A 101 -17.08 8.44 3.32
CA GLY A 101 -17.78 7.34 3.97
C GLY A 101 -16.87 6.55 4.92
N GLY A 102 -15.61 6.33 4.51
CA GLY A 102 -14.61 5.62 5.29
C GLY A 102 -14.22 6.37 6.58
N ALA A 103 -14.03 7.68 6.50
CA ALA A 103 -13.75 8.53 7.66
C ALA A 103 -14.89 8.45 8.70
N PHE A 104 -16.15 8.52 8.24
CA PHE A 104 -17.32 8.37 9.10
C PHE A 104 -17.45 6.99 9.74
N LEU A 105 -17.21 5.92 8.97
CA LEU A 105 -17.22 4.55 9.48
C LEU A 105 -16.19 4.35 10.58
N VAL A 106 -14.91 4.65 10.32
CA VAL A 106 -13.84 4.39 11.30
C VAL A 106 -14.02 5.26 12.55
N ALA A 107 -14.48 6.52 12.39
CA ALA A 107 -14.78 7.41 13.50
C ALA A 107 -16.00 6.99 14.34
N GLY A 108 -17.05 6.45 13.70
CA GLY A 108 -18.24 5.94 14.39
C GLY A 108 -18.03 4.59 15.07
N ALA A 109 -17.10 3.77 14.56
CA ALA A 109 -16.84 2.41 15.04
C ALA A 109 -16.41 2.36 16.50
N ARG A 110 -15.50 3.25 16.91
CA ARG A 110 -14.89 3.21 18.24
C ARG A 110 -15.93 3.37 19.37
N PRO A 111 -16.73 4.44 19.40
CA PRO A 111 -17.77 4.59 20.41
C PRO A 111 -18.81 3.46 20.38
N LEU A 112 -19.10 2.89 19.21
CA LEU A 112 -19.99 1.72 19.11
C LEU A 112 -19.39 0.48 19.76
N LEU A 113 -18.11 0.19 19.50
CA LEU A 113 -17.40 -0.94 20.12
C LEU A 113 -17.31 -0.78 21.64
N ASP A 114 -17.09 0.43 22.14
CA ASP A 114 -17.00 0.73 23.58
C ASP A 114 -18.29 0.36 24.33
N THR A 115 -19.45 0.40 23.66
CA THR A 115 -20.73 -0.06 24.26
C THR A 115 -20.91 -1.58 24.26
N LEU A 116 -20.15 -2.30 23.43
CA LEU A 116 -20.34 -3.73 23.20
C LEU A 116 -19.32 -4.60 23.94
N THR A 117 -18.13 -4.06 24.22
CA THR A 117 -17.05 -4.85 24.81
C THR A 117 -16.03 -3.98 25.55
N PRO A 118 -15.50 -4.43 26.70
CA PRO A 118 -14.38 -3.77 27.36
C PRO A 118 -13.08 -3.87 26.54
N ARG A 119 -13.03 -4.74 25.52
CA ARG A 119 -11.89 -4.92 24.62
C ARG A 119 -11.98 -4.08 23.34
N ALA A 120 -12.87 -3.09 23.31
CA ALA A 120 -13.15 -2.26 22.14
C ALA A 120 -11.89 -1.67 21.51
N GLY A 121 -10.99 -1.11 22.32
CA GLY A 121 -9.74 -0.53 21.81
C GLY A 121 -8.83 -1.54 21.14
N ARG A 122 -8.66 -2.71 21.76
CA ARG A 122 -7.90 -3.81 21.18
C ARG A 122 -8.55 -4.32 19.89
N MET A 123 -9.87 -4.46 19.85
CA MET A 123 -10.58 -4.91 18.63
C MET A 123 -10.44 -3.90 17.49
N TRP A 124 -10.54 -2.60 17.78
CA TRP A 124 -10.35 -1.54 16.79
C TRP A 124 -8.91 -1.52 16.25
N ALA A 125 -7.91 -1.62 17.13
CA ALA A 125 -6.51 -1.69 16.73
C ALA A 125 -6.20 -2.94 15.90
N VAL A 126 -6.69 -4.11 16.33
CA VAL A 126 -6.54 -5.38 15.60
C VAL A 126 -7.23 -5.32 14.24
N ALA A 127 -8.41 -4.73 14.13
CA ALA A 127 -9.08 -4.53 12.84
C ALA A 127 -8.23 -3.70 11.88
N GLY A 128 -7.58 -2.64 12.37
CA GLY A 128 -6.70 -1.81 11.53
C GLY A 128 -5.39 -2.49 11.12
N VAL A 129 -4.86 -3.42 11.92
CA VAL A 129 -3.70 -4.25 11.53
C VAL A 129 -4.14 -5.34 10.54
N ALA A 130 -5.26 -6.02 10.83
CA ALA A 130 -5.80 -7.07 9.99
C ALA A 130 -6.19 -6.56 8.59
N GLY A 131 -6.79 -5.37 8.50
CA GLY A 131 -7.14 -4.75 7.22
C GLY A 131 -5.92 -4.54 6.33
N LEU A 132 -4.87 -3.91 6.88
CA LEU A 132 -3.61 -3.70 6.19
C LEU A 132 -2.95 -5.02 5.75
N ALA A 133 -3.09 -6.06 6.57
CA ALA A 133 -2.44 -7.34 6.33
C ALA A 133 -3.17 -8.20 5.28
N VAL A 134 -4.49 -8.27 5.35
CA VAL A 134 -5.30 -9.11 4.47
C VAL A 134 -5.47 -8.47 3.08
N GLY A 135 -5.36 -7.13 3.01
CA GLY A 135 -5.60 -6.37 1.80
C GLY A 135 -4.83 -6.86 0.56
N PRO A 136 -3.50 -7.03 0.62
CA PRO A 136 -2.73 -7.47 -0.55
C PRO A 136 -3.13 -8.84 -1.10
N ALA A 137 -3.31 -9.84 -0.22
CA ALA A 137 -3.69 -11.19 -0.63
C ALA A 137 -5.07 -11.21 -1.31
N VAL A 138 -6.05 -10.51 -0.71
CA VAL A 138 -7.41 -10.42 -1.25
C VAL A 138 -7.44 -9.61 -2.55
N GLY A 139 -6.73 -8.48 -2.60
CA GLY A 139 -6.66 -7.63 -3.78
C GLY A 139 -6.07 -8.34 -4.99
N GLY A 140 -4.97 -9.08 -4.82
CA GLY A 140 -4.38 -9.85 -5.92
C GLY A 140 -5.25 -10.99 -6.42
N ALA A 141 -5.90 -11.72 -5.51
CA ALA A 141 -6.81 -12.79 -5.88
C ALA A 141 -8.03 -12.27 -6.65
N LEU A 142 -8.66 -11.21 -6.14
CA LEU A 142 -9.84 -10.58 -6.78
C LEU A 142 -9.50 -9.98 -8.15
N THR A 143 -8.39 -9.26 -8.23
CA THR A 143 -7.94 -8.61 -9.48
C THR A 143 -7.64 -9.66 -10.56
N GLN A 144 -6.89 -10.71 -10.23
CA GLN A 144 -6.51 -11.72 -11.23
C GLN A 144 -7.65 -12.68 -11.61
N LEU A 145 -8.49 -13.11 -10.66
CA LEU A 145 -9.49 -14.15 -10.91
C LEU A 145 -10.79 -13.61 -11.48
N ILE A 146 -11.11 -12.35 -11.22
CA ILE A 146 -12.37 -11.73 -11.62
C ILE A 146 -12.07 -10.49 -12.46
N SER A 147 -11.66 -9.42 -11.79
CA SER A 147 -11.27 -8.15 -12.40
C SER A 147 -10.90 -7.14 -11.32
N TRP A 148 -10.24 -6.03 -11.67
CA TRP A 148 -9.95 -4.96 -10.72
C TRP A 148 -11.22 -4.34 -10.10
N GLN A 149 -12.35 -4.28 -10.82
CA GLN A 149 -13.60 -3.71 -10.31
C GLN A 149 -14.15 -4.49 -9.11
N SER A 150 -13.87 -5.80 -9.06
CA SER A 150 -14.37 -6.70 -8.01
C SER A 150 -13.89 -6.30 -6.61
N ILE A 151 -12.73 -5.64 -6.50
CA ILE A 151 -12.22 -5.14 -5.22
C ILE A 151 -13.15 -4.12 -4.57
N PHE A 152 -13.93 -3.39 -5.37
CA PHE A 152 -14.91 -2.42 -4.87
C PHE A 152 -16.27 -3.09 -4.62
N VAL A 153 -16.69 -3.99 -5.53
CA VAL A 153 -17.98 -4.69 -5.42
C VAL A 153 -18.06 -5.54 -4.15
N VAL A 154 -16.99 -6.26 -3.79
CA VAL A 154 -16.97 -7.14 -2.60
C VAL A 154 -17.17 -6.38 -1.29
N GLN A 155 -16.89 -5.08 -1.27
CA GLN A 155 -17.06 -4.25 -0.07
C GLN A 155 -18.54 -3.91 0.18
N VAL A 156 -19.37 -3.86 -0.87
CA VAL A 156 -20.76 -3.41 -0.81
C VAL A 156 -21.63 -4.27 0.11
N PRO A 157 -21.64 -5.62 0.02
CA PRO A 157 -22.43 -6.45 0.94
C PRO A 157 -22.05 -6.22 2.40
N VAL A 158 -20.76 -6.02 2.68
CA VAL A 158 -20.30 -5.78 4.06
C VAL A 158 -20.75 -4.42 4.56
N MET A 159 -20.75 -3.39 3.70
CA MET A 159 -21.30 -2.08 4.06
C MET A 159 -22.80 -2.13 4.32
N LEU A 160 -23.58 -2.91 3.56
CA LEU A 160 -25.01 -3.09 3.80
C LEU A 160 -25.28 -3.76 5.15
N VAL A 161 -24.53 -4.82 5.48
CA VAL A 161 -24.61 -5.48 6.80
C VAL A 161 -24.15 -4.54 7.92
N GLY A 162 -23.10 -3.75 7.68
CA GLY A 162 -22.61 -2.72 8.59
C GLY A 162 -23.66 -1.63 8.85
N ALA A 163 -24.34 -1.14 7.80
CA ALA A 163 -25.43 -0.19 7.92
C ALA A 163 -26.58 -0.76 8.76
N ALA A 164 -26.96 -2.02 8.55
CA ALA A 164 -28.00 -2.69 9.33
C ALA A 164 -27.68 -2.82 10.84
N ALA A 165 -26.42 -2.58 11.25
CA ALA A 165 -26.07 -2.44 12.67
C ALA A 165 -26.62 -1.16 13.33
N LEU A 166 -27.42 -0.36 12.61
CA LEU A 166 -28.13 0.88 13.00
C LEU A 166 -28.94 0.84 14.32
N GLY A 167 -29.25 -0.34 14.87
CA GLY A 167 -30.03 -0.50 16.11
C GLY A 167 -29.23 -0.48 17.43
N LEU A 168 -27.98 -0.02 17.42
CA LEU A 168 -27.11 -0.06 18.60
C LEU A 168 -27.36 1.12 19.54
N ARG A 169 -27.51 0.83 20.84
CA ARG A 169 -27.48 1.86 21.88
C ARG A 169 -26.11 2.54 21.84
N THR A 170 -26.11 3.84 21.58
CA THR A 170 -24.89 4.63 21.51
C THR A 170 -24.64 5.34 22.82
N ARG A 171 -23.41 5.28 23.33
CA ARG A 171 -22.98 6.20 24.38
C ARG A 171 -22.39 7.44 23.73
N ARG A 172 -22.91 8.62 24.08
CA ARG A 172 -22.28 9.89 23.68
C ARG A 172 -21.00 10.07 24.49
N GLU A 173 -19.95 10.54 23.84
CA GLU A 173 -18.73 10.95 24.53
C GLU A 173 -18.98 12.29 25.23
N THR A 174 -18.78 12.35 26.54
CA THR A 174 -19.03 13.58 27.34
C THR A 174 -17.74 14.28 27.81
N GLY A 175 -16.56 13.69 27.55
CA GLY A 175 -15.27 14.28 27.92
C GLY A 175 -14.87 15.44 27.01
N THR A 176 -13.99 16.33 27.45
CA THR A 176 -13.44 17.39 26.58
C THR A 176 -12.36 16.81 25.65
N PRO A 177 -12.31 17.23 24.37
CA PRO A 177 -11.26 16.79 23.45
C PRO A 177 -9.88 17.18 23.99
N GLY A 178 -9.00 16.19 24.15
CA GLY A 178 -7.62 16.39 24.56
C GLY A 178 -6.73 16.88 23.41
N ARG A 179 -5.52 17.35 23.75
CA ARG A 179 -4.46 17.64 22.77
C ARG A 179 -3.86 16.34 22.22
N PRO A 180 -3.50 16.27 20.92
CA PRO A 180 -2.91 15.07 20.34
C PRO A 180 -1.52 14.77 20.92
N HIS A 181 -1.17 13.48 20.94
CA HIS A 181 0.19 13.03 21.22
C HIS A 181 1.07 13.22 19.98
N VAL A 182 1.56 14.45 19.79
CA VAL A 182 2.24 14.90 18.57
C VAL A 182 3.41 13.99 18.19
N LEU A 183 4.24 13.57 19.14
CA LEU A 183 5.41 12.72 18.85
C LEU A 183 5.03 11.31 18.39
N ALA A 184 4.02 10.70 19.00
CA ALA A 184 3.54 9.37 18.59
C ALA A 184 2.91 9.43 17.19
N ASN A 185 2.06 10.43 16.94
CA ASN A 185 1.42 10.63 15.64
C ASN A 185 2.42 10.99 14.55
N LEU A 186 3.43 11.82 14.82
CA LEU A 186 4.50 12.12 13.86
C LEU A 186 5.30 10.86 13.50
N SER A 187 5.57 10.00 14.48
CA SER A 187 6.23 8.71 14.23
C SER A 187 5.36 7.79 13.36
N LEU A 188 4.03 7.79 13.57
CA LEU A 188 3.09 7.06 12.72
C LEU A 188 3.07 7.58 11.28
N VAL A 189 3.13 8.91 11.06
CA VAL A 189 3.24 9.50 9.71
C VAL A 189 4.46 8.93 9.00
N LEU A 190 5.63 8.99 9.64
CA LEU A 190 6.91 8.59 9.06
C LEU A 190 6.97 7.07 8.76
N ILE A 191 6.48 6.23 9.67
CA ILE A 191 6.42 4.79 9.47
C ILE A 191 5.39 4.41 8.39
N SER A 192 4.23 5.09 8.35
CA SER A 192 3.19 4.81 7.34
C SER A 192 3.63 5.23 5.93
N ALA A 193 4.46 6.27 5.82
CA ALA A 193 5.11 6.65 4.56
C ALA A 193 6.03 5.54 4.05
N GLY A 194 6.89 4.99 4.91
CA GLY A 194 7.76 3.85 4.57
C GLY A 194 7.00 2.57 4.21
N LEU A 195 5.92 2.25 4.93
CA LEU A 195 5.03 1.12 4.62
C LEU A 195 4.41 1.24 3.22
N THR A 196 3.86 2.41 2.90
CA THR A 196 3.20 2.63 1.61
C THR A 196 4.20 2.51 0.48
N ALA A 197 5.41 3.06 0.67
CA ALA A 197 6.51 2.89 -0.26
C ALA A 197 6.84 1.42 -0.51
N ALA A 198 6.96 0.63 0.56
CA ALA A 198 7.24 -0.79 0.46
C ALA A 198 6.17 -1.52 -0.35
N LEU A 199 4.89 -1.36 0.00
CA LEU A 199 3.81 -2.04 -0.70
C LEU A 199 3.67 -1.57 -2.16
N PHE A 200 3.62 -0.26 -2.39
CA PHE A 200 3.40 0.31 -3.72
C PHE A 200 4.55 -0.02 -4.69
N LEU A 201 5.81 0.22 -4.28
CA LEU A 201 6.96 0.03 -5.16
C LEU A 201 7.28 -1.46 -5.37
N VAL A 202 7.12 -2.31 -4.35
CA VAL A 202 7.34 -3.76 -4.54
C VAL A 202 6.31 -4.33 -5.49
N VAL A 203 5.04 -3.96 -5.36
CA VAL A 203 3.99 -4.44 -6.27
C VAL A 203 4.28 -3.99 -7.70
N LEU A 204 4.58 -2.70 -7.90
CA LEU A 204 4.88 -2.16 -9.22
C LEU A 204 6.13 -2.80 -9.82
N LEU A 205 7.16 -3.04 -9.02
CA LEU A 205 8.37 -3.76 -9.46
C LEU A 205 8.06 -5.20 -9.86
N MET A 206 7.30 -5.94 -9.06
CA MET A 206 7.01 -7.34 -9.34
C MET A 206 6.14 -7.48 -10.59
N ILE A 207 5.09 -6.67 -10.73
CA ILE A 207 4.15 -6.78 -11.84
C ILE A 207 4.71 -6.11 -13.10
N ASN A 208 4.98 -4.81 -13.04
CA ASN A 208 5.42 -4.04 -14.21
C ASN A 208 6.92 -4.17 -14.48
N GLY A 209 7.76 -4.32 -13.44
CA GLY A 209 9.20 -4.42 -13.62
C GLY A 209 9.71 -5.84 -13.95
N TRP A 210 9.09 -6.86 -13.36
CA TRP A 210 9.49 -8.27 -13.53
C TRP A 210 8.46 -9.12 -14.31
N GLY A 211 7.36 -8.53 -14.76
CA GLY A 211 6.34 -9.22 -15.55
C GLY A 211 5.56 -10.28 -14.77
N MET A 212 5.51 -10.21 -13.43
CA MET A 212 4.81 -11.20 -12.63
C MET A 212 3.29 -11.03 -12.71
N ARG A 213 2.58 -12.15 -12.69
CA ARG A 213 1.11 -12.16 -12.57
C ARG A 213 0.67 -11.56 -11.22
N PRO A 214 -0.46 -10.84 -11.14
CA PRO A 214 -0.91 -10.17 -9.91
C PRO A 214 -1.04 -11.09 -8.69
N LEU A 215 -1.49 -12.34 -8.86
CA LEU A 215 -1.59 -13.33 -7.79
C LEU A 215 -0.21 -13.75 -7.27
N ALA A 216 0.78 -13.93 -8.17
CA ALA A 216 2.14 -14.27 -7.77
C ALA A 216 2.80 -13.10 -7.01
N ALA A 217 2.57 -11.86 -7.46
CA ALA A 217 2.99 -10.67 -6.76
C ALA A 217 2.30 -10.56 -5.39
N ALA A 218 1.00 -10.83 -5.31
CA ALA A 218 0.26 -10.82 -4.06
C ALA A 218 0.75 -11.86 -3.06
N VAL A 219 1.07 -13.09 -3.49
CA VAL A 219 1.68 -14.11 -2.63
C VAL A 219 3.03 -13.63 -2.09
N GLY A 220 3.88 -13.06 -2.95
CA GLY A 220 5.17 -12.51 -2.53
C GLY A 220 5.01 -11.36 -1.53
N VAL A 221 4.08 -10.43 -1.78
CA VAL A 221 3.81 -9.26 -0.94
C VAL A 221 3.16 -9.63 0.39
N THR A 222 2.42 -10.75 0.45
CA THR A 222 1.72 -11.21 1.66
C THR A 222 2.68 -11.64 2.79
N LEU A 223 3.96 -11.89 2.50
CA LEU A 223 4.97 -12.15 3.52
C LEU A 223 5.05 -11.03 4.57
N MET A 224 4.96 -9.78 4.11
CA MET A 224 5.05 -8.59 4.96
C MET A 224 3.85 -8.47 5.94
N PRO A 225 2.59 -8.49 5.48
CA PRO A 225 1.41 -8.69 6.33
C PRO A 225 1.47 -9.82 7.37
N ILE A 226 1.88 -11.02 6.96
CA ILE A 226 1.94 -12.18 7.85
C ILE A 226 2.94 -11.91 8.97
N ALA A 227 4.14 -11.43 8.61
CA ALA A 227 5.16 -11.05 9.58
C ALA A 227 4.66 -9.97 10.55
N ALA A 228 3.90 -8.97 10.07
CA ALA A 228 3.30 -7.94 10.92
C ALA A 228 2.25 -8.49 11.90
N ILE A 229 1.38 -9.40 11.47
CA ILE A 229 0.42 -10.05 12.36
C ILE A 229 1.14 -10.89 13.42
N LEU A 230 2.14 -11.67 13.01
CA LEU A 230 2.88 -12.55 13.91
C LEU A 230 3.65 -11.73 14.96
N SER A 231 4.37 -10.68 14.55
CA SER A 231 5.08 -9.83 15.51
C SER A 231 4.12 -9.05 16.41
N ALA A 232 2.98 -8.57 15.91
CA ALA A 232 1.98 -7.88 16.73
C ALA A 232 1.38 -8.78 17.82
N ARG A 233 1.26 -10.10 17.58
CA ARG A 233 0.76 -11.04 18.59
C ARG A 233 1.73 -11.24 19.75
N ILE A 234 3.03 -11.22 19.47
CA ILE A 234 4.07 -11.39 20.50
C ILE A 234 4.56 -10.05 21.06
N ALA A 235 4.24 -8.92 20.42
CA ALA A 235 4.69 -7.59 20.79
C ALA A 235 4.47 -7.26 22.28
N GLY A 236 3.33 -7.66 22.85
CA GLY A 236 3.03 -7.43 24.27
C GLY A 236 4.01 -8.07 25.26
N HIS A 237 4.82 -9.04 24.82
CA HIS A 237 5.84 -9.72 25.63
C HIS A 237 7.25 -9.16 25.41
N VAL A 238 7.42 -8.22 24.47
CA VAL A 238 8.73 -7.72 24.04
C VAL A 238 8.96 -6.31 24.56
N GLY A 239 9.64 -6.20 25.70
CA GLY A 239 10.14 -4.93 26.24
C GLY A 239 9.08 -3.85 26.45
N SER A 240 9.52 -2.59 26.54
CA SER A 240 8.62 -1.44 26.67
C SER A 240 8.06 -0.99 25.32
N ASP A 241 6.89 -0.32 25.32
CA ASP A 241 6.26 0.23 24.10
C ASP A 241 7.23 1.08 23.28
N TRP A 242 8.05 1.89 23.95
CA TRP A 242 9.10 2.68 23.32
C TRP A 242 10.14 1.81 22.59
N ALA A 243 10.62 0.74 23.23
CA ALA A 243 11.60 -0.16 22.63
C ALA A 243 11.03 -0.86 21.40
N ARG A 244 9.75 -1.26 21.45
CA ARG A 244 9.04 -1.84 20.29
C ARG A 244 8.90 -0.85 19.15
N ALA A 245 8.57 0.41 19.45
CA ALA A 245 8.47 1.45 18.43
C ALA A 245 9.83 1.75 17.77
N MET A 246 10.91 1.78 18.55
CA MET A 246 12.27 1.96 18.03
C MET A 246 12.71 0.78 17.16
N ALA A 247 12.58 -0.45 17.68
CA ALA A 247 12.91 -1.66 16.94
C ALA A 247 12.08 -1.77 15.66
N GLY A 248 10.81 -1.37 15.72
CA GLY A 248 9.93 -1.36 14.57
C GLY A 248 10.35 -0.36 13.48
N ALA A 249 10.70 0.87 13.86
CA ALA A 249 11.23 1.87 12.92
C ALA A 249 12.56 1.42 12.27
N VAL A 250 13.46 0.80 13.05
CA VAL A 250 14.70 0.21 12.52
C VAL A 250 14.41 -0.96 11.58
N GLY A 251 13.47 -1.85 11.92
CA GLY A 251 13.09 -2.98 11.07
C GLY A 251 12.49 -2.55 9.74
N VAL A 252 11.59 -1.55 9.75
CA VAL A 252 11.01 -0.95 8.53
C VAL A 252 12.09 -0.28 7.70
N GLY A 253 12.91 0.58 8.30
CA GLY A 253 14.00 1.28 7.62
C GLY A 253 15.03 0.33 7.03
N GLY A 254 15.51 -0.64 7.81
CA GLY A 254 16.49 -1.63 7.38
C GLY A 254 15.98 -2.53 6.25
N GLY A 255 14.71 -2.97 6.34
CA GLY A 255 14.09 -3.73 5.25
C GLY A 255 13.93 -2.90 3.97
N LEU A 256 13.57 -1.61 4.07
CA LEU A 256 13.53 -0.71 2.91
C LEU A 256 14.93 -0.49 2.30
N VAL A 257 15.98 -0.33 3.12
CA VAL A 257 17.37 -0.27 2.62
C VAL A 257 17.72 -1.56 1.87
N ALA A 258 17.37 -2.72 2.43
CA ALA A 258 17.64 -4.01 1.81
C ALA A 258 16.89 -4.19 0.48
N LEU A 259 15.64 -3.68 0.35
CA LEU A 259 14.94 -3.60 -0.93
C LEU A 259 15.62 -2.63 -1.91
N GLY A 260 16.17 -1.52 -1.43
CA GLY A 260 16.91 -0.58 -2.28
C GLY A 260 18.19 -1.17 -2.87
N LEU A 261 18.84 -2.08 -2.13
CA LEU A 261 20.14 -2.67 -2.45
C LEU A 261 20.03 -4.12 -3.00
N MET A 262 18.91 -4.48 -3.59
CA MET A 262 18.73 -5.83 -4.15
C MET A 262 19.73 -6.13 -5.27
N PRO A 263 20.41 -7.29 -5.24
CA PRO A 263 21.44 -7.64 -6.22
C PRO A 263 20.88 -8.12 -7.56
N GLY A 264 19.60 -8.49 -7.63
CA GLY A 264 18.99 -8.99 -8.86
C GLY A 264 17.48 -9.11 -8.82
N ALA A 265 16.89 -9.39 -9.99
CA ALA A 265 15.45 -9.53 -10.20
C ALA A 265 14.97 -10.92 -9.76
N SER A 266 14.71 -11.10 -8.45
CA SER A 266 14.16 -12.34 -7.92
C SER A 266 13.34 -12.10 -6.66
N VAL A 267 12.21 -12.81 -6.53
CA VAL A 267 11.33 -12.76 -5.36
C VAL A 267 12.08 -13.11 -4.08
N TRP A 268 13.08 -14.00 -4.15
CA TRP A 268 13.89 -14.39 -3.01
C TRP A 268 14.63 -13.21 -2.37
N TRP A 269 15.09 -12.26 -3.18
CA TRP A 269 15.75 -11.05 -2.68
C TRP A 269 14.79 -10.09 -1.99
N THR A 270 13.49 -10.19 -2.26
CA THR A 270 12.47 -9.38 -1.58
C THR A 270 11.97 -10.03 -0.29
N ALA A 271 12.06 -11.35 -0.15
CA ALA A 271 11.41 -12.08 0.93
C ALA A 271 11.91 -11.66 2.32
N LEU A 272 13.22 -11.69 2.56
CA LEU A 272 13.81 -11.30 3.85
C LEU A 272 13.56 -9.80 4.17
N PRO A 273 13.78 -8.85 3.24
CA PRO A 273 13.42 -7.47 3.47
C PRO A 273 11.94 -7.27 3.85
N GLN A 274 11.02 -7.92 3.14
CA GLN A 274 9.58 -7.84 3.42
C GLN A 274 9.21 -8.40 4.79
N LEU A 275 9.82 -9.52 5.20
CA LEU A 275 9.67 -10.05 6.56
C LEU A 275 10.17 -9.05 7.61
N LEU A 276 11.33 -8.42 7.40
CA LEU A 276 11.86 -7.41 8.31
C LEU A 276 10.93 -6.19 8.43
N ILE A 277 10.40 -5.69 7.31
CA ILE A 277 9.45 -4.58 7.33
C ILE A 277 8.16 -4.99 8.05
N GLY A 278 7.62 -6.17 7.73
CA GLY A 278 6.44 -6.71 8.38
C GLY A 278 6.61 -6.84 9.89
N LEU A 279 7.68 -7.52 10.34
CA LEU A 279 8.03 -7.64 11.75
C LEU A 279 8.10 -6.27 12.41
N GLY A 280 8.78 -5.31 11.76
CA GLY A 280 8.92 -3.95 12.26
C GLY A 280 7.58 -3.22 12.42
N LEU A 281 6.65 -3.37 11.47
CA LEU A 281 5.32 -2.76 11.55
C LEU A 281 4.47 -3.33 12.67
N GLY A 282 4.49 -4.65 12.87
CA GLY A 282 3.73 -5.28 13.95
C GLY A 282 4.28 -4.95 15.35
N LEU A 283 5.54 -4.50 15.46
CA LEU A 283 6.09 -3.92 16.70
C LEU A 283 5.74 -2.44 16.85
N ALA A 284 5.91 -1.64 15.79
CA ALA A 284 5.76 -0.19 15.86
C ALA A 284 4.31 0.28 15.93
N ILE A 285 3.42 -0.24 15.07
CA ILE A 285 2.05 0.29 14.95
C ILE A 285 1.27 0.11 16.26
N PRO A 286 1.23 -1.08 16.91
CA PRO A 286 0.53 -1.23 18.19
C PRO A 286 1.11 -0.33 19.27
N ALA A 287 2.44 -0.28 19.41
CA ALA A 287 3.11 0.54 20.41
C ALA A 287 2.82 2.05 20.25
N LEU A 288 2.88 2.56 19.02
CA LEU A 288 2.57 3.95 18.72
C LEU A 288 1.08 4.27 18.85
N THR A 289 0.22 3.32 18.50
CA THR A 289 -1.23 3.48 18.64
C THR A 289 -1.63 3.52 20.12
N ASP A 290 -1.09 2.62 20.95
CA ASP A 290 -1.33 2.61 22.39
C ASP A 290 -0.78 3.89 23.04
N ALA A 291 0.42 4.33 22.65
CA ALA A 291 0.98 5.61 23.11
C ALA A 291 0.13 6.83 22.69
N ALA A 292 -0.51 6.77 21.52
CA ALA A 292 -1.41 7.82 21.04
C ALA A 292 -2.81 7.76 21.70
N LEU A 293 -3.22 6.60 22.18
CA LEU A 293 -4.51 6.31 22.82
C LEU A 293 -4.34 6.12 24.34
N THR A 294 -3.85 7.14 25.06
CA THR A 294 -3.70 7.05 26.53
C THR A 294 -5.05 6.93 27.25
N GLU A 295 -5.11 6.07 28.27
CA GLU A 295 -6.28 5.90 29.15
C GLU A 295 -6.71 7.23 29.82
N GLY A 296 -8.01 7.51 29.82
CA GLY A 296 -8.62 8.65 30.55
C GLY A 296 -8.95 9.91 29.72
N ARG A 297 -8.59 9.99 28.43
CA ARG A 297 -8.98 11.09 27.52
C ARG A 297 -9.98 10.62 26.45
N ASP A 298 -10.68 11.55 25.81
CA ASP A 298 -11.65 11.32 24.71
C ASP A 298 -11.03 10.42 23.61
N GLN A 299 -11.35 9.12 23.65
CA GLN A 299 -10.65 8.12 22.85
C GLN A 299 -11.03 8.24 21.36
N VAL A 300 -12.19 8.84 21.08
CA VAL A 300 -12.72 9.01 19.73
C VAL A 300 -11.91 10.04 18.96
N VAL A 301 -11.64 11.21 19.55
CA VAL A 301 -10.84 12.25 18.89
C VAL A 301 -9.38 11.81 18.75
N HIS A 302 -8.83 11.13 19.76
CA HIS A 302 -7.48 10.58 19.69
C HIS A 302 -7.35 9.52 18.58
N ALA A 303 -8.34 8.63 18.43
CA ALA A 303 -8.39 7.71 17.30
C ALA A 303 -8.43 8.46 15.95
N GLY A 304 -9.23 9.55 15.87
CA GLY A 304 -9.25 10.45 14.70
C GLY A 304 -7.86 10.99 14.33
N TRP A 305 -7.09 11.46 15.31
CA TRP A 305 -5.70 11.90 15.08
C TRP A 305 -4.78 10.78 14.62
N THR A 306 -4.89 9.59 15.21
CA THR A 306 -4.09 8.42 14.82
C THR A 306 -4.39 7.98 13.39
N ILE A 307 -5.66 7.97 12.99
CA ILE A 307 -6.07 7.67 11.61
C ILE A 307 -5.51 8.74 10.67
N ALA A 308 -5.71 10.03 11.00
CA ALA A 308 -5.22 11.13 10.19
C ALA A 308 -3.70 11.03 9.96
N ALA A 309 -2.94 10.76 11.02
CA ALA A 309 -1.50 10.60 10.97
C ALA A 309 -1.07 9.45 10.04
N ARG A 310 -1.72 8.28 10.14
CA ARG A 310 -1.40 7.13 9.30
C ARG A 310 -1.63 7.43 7.82
N HIS A 311 -2.80 7.95 7.48
CA HIS A 311 -3.15 8.23 6.07
C HIS A 311 -2.38 9.43 5.51
N LEU A 312 -2.05 10.43 6.33
CA LEU A 312 -1.15 11.50 5.91
C LEU A 312 0.25 10.95 5.58
N GLY A 313 0.74 9.98 6.36
CA GLY A 313 1.98 9.26 6.05
C GLY A 313 1.90 8.53 4.71
N VAL A 314 0.79 7.82 4.44
CA VAL A 314 0.55 7.15 3.15
C VAL A 314 0.64 8.14 1.99
N VAL A 315 -0.05 9.28 2.09
CA VAL A 315 -0.02 10.36 1.10
C VAL A 315 1.38 10.93 0.90
N LEU A 316 2.08 11.24 2.00
CA LEU A 316 3.45 11.75 1.96
C LEU A 316 4.39 10.77 1.26
N GLY A 317 4.27 9.47 1.55
CA GLY A 317 5.04 8.42 0.91
C GLY A 317 4.81 8.40 -0.61
N ILE A 318 3.56 8.42 -1.06
CA ILE A 318 3.25 8.38 -2.49
C ILE A 318 3.75 9.66 -3.19
N LEU A 319 3.43 10.85 -2.64
CA LEU A 319 3.77 12.13 -3.28
C LEU A 319 5.27 12.39 -3.36
N LEU A 320 6.05 11.94 -2.38
CA LEU A 320 7.51 12.10 -2.42
C LEU A 320 8.18 11.08 -3.35
N LEU A 321 7.67 9.86 -3.39
CA LEU A 321 8.38 8.76 -4.06
C LEU A 321 7.98 8.58 -5.52
N THR A 322 6.75 8.90 -5.89
CA THR A 322 6.27 8.75 -7.28
C THR A 322 7.12 9.57 -8.25
N PRO A 323 7.45 10.86 -8.00
CA PRO A 323 8.31 11.62 -8.91
C PRO A 323 9.74 11.07 -9.00
N ILE A 324 10.29 10.58 -7.87
CA ILE A 324 11.63 9.97 -7.83
C ILE A 324 11.64 8.70 -8.68
N PHE A 325 10.62 7.86 -8.52
CA PHE A 325 10.47 6.62 -9.26
C PHE A 325 10.31 6.86 -10.77
N VAL A 326 9.42 7.77 -11.18
CA VAL A 326 9.20 8.09 -12.60
C VAL A 326 10.50 8.62 -13.24
N ALA A 327 11.19 9.55 -12.59
CA ALA A 327 12.45 10.08 -13.10
C ALA A 327 13.57 9.02 -13.17
N ASP A 328 13.50 7.97 -12.35
CA ASP A 328 14.43 6.85 -12.39
C ASP A 328 14.07 5.84 -13.48
N LEU A 329 12.78 5.59 -13.65
CA LEU A 329 12.26 4.71 -14.68
C LEU A 329 12.68 5.20 -16.07
N ASP A 330 12.46 6.48 -16.38
CA ASP A 330 12.86 7.07 -17.66
C ASP A 330 14.38 6.94 -17.92
N ARG A 331 15.18 7.20 -16.87
CA ARG A 331 16.65 7.10 -16.97
C ARG A 331 17.11 5.66 -17.19
N GLN A 332 16.49 4.69 -16.52
CA GLN A 332 16.88 3.29 -16.66
C GLN A 332 16.36 2.69 -17.97
N GLN A 333 15.18 3.09 -18.44
CA GLN A 333 14.64 2.67 -19.73
C GLN A 333 15.55 3.10 -20.87
N ASN A 334 15.96 4.38 -20.90
CA ASN A 334 16.90 4.87 -21.94
C ASN A 334 18.24 4.12 -21.93
N ARG A 335 18.79 3.82 -20.74
CA ARG A 335 20.01 3.02 -20.62
C ARG A 335 19.81 1.57 -21.06
N ALA A 336 18.68 0.98 -20.71
CA ALA A 336 18.34 -0.39 -21.10
C ALA A 336 18.18 -0.49 -22.62
N LEU A 337 17.46 0.44 -23.24
CA LEU A 337 17.26 0.47 -24.70
C LEU A 337 18.60 0.58 -25.45
N ASN A 338 19.48 1.49 -25.03
CA ASN A 338 20.82 1.61 -25.61
C ASN A 338 21.66 0.32 -25.43
N ALA A 339 21.62 -0.29 -24.25
CA ALA A 339 22.34 -1.52 -23.97
C ALA A 339 21.78 -2.72 -24.76
N VAL A 340 20.46 -2.86 -24.82
CA VAL A 340 19.78 -3.92 -25.59
C VAL A 340 20.07 -3.77 -27.07
N THR A 341 20.02 -2.54 -27.60
CA THR A 341 20.37 -2.27 -29.01
C THR A 341 21.80 -2.71 -29.30
N GLY A 342 22.77 -2.39 -28.44
CA GLY A 342 24.15 -2.87 -28.57
C GLY A 342 24.25 -4.40 -28.55
N ILE A 343 23.59 -5.06 -27.58
CA ILE A 343 23.60 -6.53 -27.46
C ILE A 343 23.00 -7.20 -28.71
N VAL A 344 21.90 -6.69 -29.25
CA VAL A 344 21.28 -7.22 -30.47
C VAL A 344 22.20 -6.98 -31.69
N LEU A 345 22.81 -5.80 -31.80
CA LEU A 345 23.73 -5.50 -32.90
C LEU A 345 24.99 -6.38 -32.87
N ASP A 346 25.55 -6.65 -31.69
CA ASP A 346 26.77 -7.45 -31.50
C ASP A 346 26.51 -8.97 -31.52
N SER A 347 25.26 -9.40 -31.43
CA SER A 347 24.92 -10.82 -31.42
C SER A 347 25.23 -11.53 -32.75
N SER A 348 25.44 -12.85 -32.69
CA SER A 348 25.82 -13.65 -33.86
C SER A 348 24.65 -14.04 -34.77
N ILE A 349 23.41 -13.66 -34.43
CA ILE A 349 22.23 -14.00 -35.25
C ILE A 349 22.26 -13.29 -36.60
N ALA A 350 21.58 -13.86 -37.58
CA ALA A 350 21.58 -13.30 -38.93
C ALA A 350 20.97 -11.87 -39.00
N PRO A 351 21.46 -11.02 -39.93
CA PRO A 351 20.96 -9.65 -40.08
C PRO A 351 19.45 -9.54 -40.30
N GLU A 352 18.83 -10.49 -40.99
CA GLU A 352 17.39 -10.52 -41.24
C GLU A 352 16.60 -10.73 -39.94
N THR A 353 17.09 -11.61 -39.06
CA THR A 353 16.54 -11.84 -37.72
C THR A 353 16.68 -10.59 -36.85
N LYS A 354 17.81 -9.86 -36.94
CA LYS A 354 18.01 -8.59 -36.24
C LYS A 354 17.02 -7.53 -36.69
N ILE A 355 16.79 -7.39 -38.00
CA ILE A 355 15.85 -6.41 -38.55
C ILE A 355 14.41 -6.75 -38.16
N ALA A 356 14.03 -8.04 -38.19
CA ALA A 356 12.72 -8.50 -37.73
C ALA A 356 12.51 -8.16 -36.24
N LEU A 357 13.50 -8.48 -35.40
CA LEU A 357 13.46 -8.18 -33.97
C LEU A 357 13.41 -6.67 -33.68
N ALA A 358 14.12 -5.85 -34.47
CA ALA A 358 14.07 -4.40 -34.33
C ALA A 358 12.67 -3.83 -34.62
N ARG A 359 11.98 -4.35 -35.65
CA ARG A 359 10.61 -3.92 -35.99
C ARG A 359 9.60 -4.32 -34.91
N GLU A 360 9.64 -5.57 -34.48
CA GLU A 360 8.74 -6.05 -33.41
C GLU A 360 9.07 -5.36 -32.07
N GLY A 361 10.36 -5.12 -31.80
CA GLY A 361 10.81 -4.39 -30.61
C GLY A 361 10.35 -2.94 -30.59
N GLU A 362 10.37 -2.24 -31.73
CA GLU A 362 9.85 -0.87 -31.86
C GLU A 362 8.35 -0.81 -31.54
N ALA A 363 7.55 -1.75 -32.04
CA ALA A 363 6.13 -1.85 -31.73
C ALA A 363 5.88 -2.08 -30.22
N VAL A 364 6.67 -2.97 -29.60
CA VAL A 364 6.61 -3.23 -28.15
C VAL A 364 6.99 -2.00 -27.32
N ILE A 365 8.04 -1.28 -27.72
CA ILE A 365 8.50 -0.08 -27.01
C ILE A 365 7.50 1.07 -27.17
N ALA A 366 6.97 1.27 -28.38
CA ALA A 366 5.94 2.28 -28.64
C ALA A 366 4.67 2.01 -27.84
N ALA A 367 4.30 0.74 -27.66
CA ALA A 367 3.15 0.34 -26.83
C ALA A 367 3.42 0.44 -25.31
N ALA A 368 4.68 0.59 -24.89
CA ALA A 368 5.03 0.57 -23.47
C ALA A 368 4.82 1.92 -22.76
N ASP A 369 4.68 3.05 -23.47
CA ASP A 369 4.35 4.40 -22.99
C ASP A 369 4.53 4.65 -21.47
N GLY A 370 5.79 4.81 -21.03
CA GLY A 370 6.15 5.06 -19.62
C GLY A 370 6.20 3.81 -18.71
N ARG A 371 6.25 2.59 -19.28
CA ARG A 371 6.39 1.30 -18.58
C ARG A 371 7.69 0.60 -18.98
N VAL A 372 8.13 -0.35 -18.15
CA VAL A 372 9.19 -1.29 -18.56
C VAL A 372 8.62 -2.19 -19.66
N PRO A 373 9.17 -2.19 -20.88
CA PRO A 373 8.64 -3.00 -21.98
C PRO A 373 8.85 -4.49 -21.70
N ASP A 374 7.79 -5.29 -21.81
CA ASP A 374 7.92 -6.74 -21.91
C ASP A 374 8.40 -7.10 -23.30
N VAL A 375 9.66 -7.52 -23.39
CA VAL A 375 10.33 -7.84 -24.64
C VAL A 375 10.00 -9.24 -25.15
N ALA A 376 9.43 -10.13 -24.32
CA ALA A 376 9.16 -11.52 -24.70
C ALA A 376 8.27 -11.64 -25.95
N PRO A 377 7.18 -10.87 -26.11
CA PRO A 377 6.34 -10.91 -27.31
C PRO A 377 7.11 -10.59 -28.61
N ALA A 378 8.09 -9.68 -28.57
CA ALA A 378 8.90 -9.37 -29.74
C ALA A 378 9.80 -10.55 -30.15
N PHE A 379 10.32 -11.31 -29.18
CA PHE A 379 11.09 -12.51 -29.46
C PHE A 379 10.21 -13.68 -29.92
N ASP A 380 8.99 -13.81 -29.38
CA ASP A 380 8.04 -14.87 -29.75
C ASP A 380 7.47 -14.66 -31.16
N ALA A 381 7.37 -13.41 -31.63
CA ALA A 381 6.91 -13.06 -32.97
C ALA A 381 7.95 -13.36 -34.07
N VAL A 382 9.23 -13.48 -33.71
CA VAL A 382 10.32 -13.68 -34.67
C VAL A 382 10.73 -15.15 -34.67
N THR A 383 10.61 -15.80 -35.83
CA THR A 383 11.11 -17.17 -36.02
C THR A 383 12.57 -17.11 -36.51
N PRO A 384 13.57 -17.52 -35.70
CA PRO A 384 14.97 -17.54 -36.13
C PRO A 384 15.24 -18.68 -37.13
N ARG A 385 16.32 -18.55 -37.91
CA ARG A 385 16.87 -19.65 -38.72
C ARG A 385 17.24 -20.84 -37.82
N GLU A 386 17.21 -22.05 -38.37
CA GLU A 386 17.52 -23.27 -37.60
C GLU A 386 18.89 -23.21 -36.91
N ASP A 387 19.89 -22.72 -37.61
CA ASP A 387 21.27 -22.60 -37.13
C ASP A 387 21.43 -21.55 -36.01
N ASP A 388 20.51 -20.57 -35.93
CA ASP A 388 20.57 -19.44 -34.99
C ASP A 388 19.75 -19.67 -33.71
N ARG A 389 18.98 -20.77 -33.60
CA ARG A 389 18.02 -20.99 -32.49
C ARG A 389 18.67 -20.97 -31.10
N SER A 390 19.92 -21.40 -30.96
CA SER A 390 20.65 -21.33 -29.67
C SER A 390 21.03 -19.89 -29.35
N ALA A 391 21.71 -19.22 -30.28
CA ALA A 391 22.13 -17.82 -30.14
C ALA A 391 20.94 -16.88 -29.91
N PHE A 392 19.80 -17.14 -30.55
CA PHE A 392 18.56 -16.38 -30.36
C PHE A 392 17.96 -16.56 -28.96
N ARG A 393 17.94 -17.79 -28.43
CA ARG A 393 17.49 -18.06 -27.05
C ARG A 393 18.42 -17.44 -26.01
N ASP A 394 19.73 -17.51 -26.23
CA ASP A 394 20.72 -16.88 -25.36
C ASP A 394 20.56 -15.35 -25.38
N LEU A 395 20.34 -14.77 -26.56
CA LEU A 395 20.05 -13.34 -26.72
C LEU A 395 18.78 -12.95 -25.96
N GLN A 396 17.68 -13.70 -26.12
CA GLN A 396 16.42 -13.46 -25.40
C GLN A 396 16.65 -13.47 -23.87
N ALA A 397 17.39 -14.46 -23.36
CA ALA A 397 17.70 -14.56 -21.94
C ALA A 397 18.52 -13.35 -21.44
N VAL A 398 19.56 -12.95 -22.18
CA VAL A 398 20.42 -11.80 -21.83
C VAL A 398 19.64 -10.49 -21.86
N VAL A 399 18.81 -10.27 -22.88
CA VAL A 399 17.99 -9.06 -23.01
C VAL A 399 16.95 -8.99 -21.90
N THR A 400 16.25 -10.10 -21.62
CA THR A 400 15.25 -10.18 -20.53
C THR A 400 15.89 -9.89 -19.16
N ASP A 401 17.03 -10.49 -18.86
CA ASP A 401 17.78 -10.27 -17.61
C ASP A 401 18.30 -8.82 -17.49
N ARG A 402 18.69 -8.19 -18.61
CA ARG A 402 19.08 -6.77 -18.64
C ARG A 402 17.91 -5.84 -18.35
N VAL A 403 16.75 -6.06 -18.97
CA VAL A 403 15.54 -5.28 -18.72
C VAL A 403 15.09 -5.42 -17.27
N ALA A 404 15.06 -6.64 -16.74
CA ALA A 404 14.68 -6.90 -15.35
C ALA A 404 15.65 -6.24 -14.34
N ARG A 405 16.96 -6.22 -14.61
CA ARG A 405 17.94 -5.50 -13.78
C ARG A 405 17.78 -3.98 -13.87
N ALA A 406 17.48 -3.43 -15.05
CA ALA A 406 17.21 -2.01 -15.21
C ALA A 406 15.96 -1.58 -14.41
N ALA A 407 14.90 -2.39 -14.47
CA ALA A 407 13.70 -2.20 -13.66
C ALA A 407 14.02 -2.24 -12.15
N THR A 408 14.82 -3.22 -11.72
CA THR A 408 15.26 -3.33 -10.32
C THR A 408 16.10 -2.12 -9.87
N ALA A 409 16.96 -1.59 -10.74
CA ALA A 409 17.74 -0.39 -10.44
C ALA A 409 16.90 0.90 -10.40
N SER A 410 15.72 0.92 -11.04
CA SER A 410 14.84 2.10 -11.06
C SER A 410 14.19 2.39 -9.70
N VAL A 411 14.02 1.37 -8.86
CA VAL A 411 13.37 1.52 -7.54
C VAL A 411 14.36 1.80 -6.40
N THR A 412 15.67 1.65 -6.64
CA THR A 412 16.71 1.79 -5.61
C THR A 412 16.61 3.11 -4.85
N ARG A 413 16.59 4.26 -5.56
CA ARG A 413 16.54 5.57 -4.89
C ARG A 413 15.22 5.80 -4.17
N SER A 414 14.11 5.31 -4.73
CA SER A 414 12.79 5.40 -4.10
C SER A 414 12.74 4.60 -2.79
N PHE A 415 13.30 3.38 -2.75
CA PHE A 415 13.40 2.61 -1.52
C PHE A 415 14.34 3.24 -0.48
N LEU A 416 15.47 3.81 -0.90
CA LEU A 416 16.39 4.50 0.00
C LEU A 416 15.77 5.79 0.58
N ALA A 417 15.03 6.55 -0.23
CA ALA A 417 14.28 7.71 0.24
C ALA A 417 13.18 7.31 1.24
N ALA A 418 12.46 6.22 0.96
CA ALA A 418 11.47 5.65 1.88
C ALA A 418 12.10 5.18 3.20
N ALA A 419 13.27 4.54 3.13
CA ALA A 419 14.03 4.12 4.29
C ALA A 419 14.44 5.30 5.15
N ALA A 420 14.90 6.40 4.53
CA ALA A 420 15.23 7.63 5.23
C ALA A 420 14.01 8.19 5.99
N LEU A 421 12.82 8.22 5.36
CA LEU A 421 11.58 8.64 6.03
C LEU A 421 11.24 7.74 7.22
N ALA A 422 11.33 6.42 7.08
CA ALA A 422 11.06 5.49 8.17
C ALA A 422 12.06 5.63 9.33
N LEU A 423 13.36 5.79 9.03
CA LEU A 423 14.40 6.00 10.03
C LEU A 423 14.33 7.39 10.69
N LEU A 424 13.80 8.41 10.01
CA LEU A 424 13.53 9.71 10.62
C LEU A 424 12.51 9.61 11.78
N ALA A 425 11.68 8.55 11.82
CA ALA A 425 10.79 8.29 12.96
C ALA A 425 11.56 8.06 14.27
N LEU A 426 12.86 7.73 14.20
CA LEU A 426 13.69 7.57 15.39
C LEU A 426 13.84 8.88 16.18
N LEU A 427 13.78 10.04 15.52
CA LEU A 427 13.94 11.36 16.15
C LEU A 427 12.79 11.72 17.11
N PRO A 428 11.51 11.72 16.71
CA PRO A 428 10.41 11.98 17.65
C PRO A 428 10.32 10.93 18.75
N LEU A 429 10.64 9.66 18.46
CA LEU A 429 10.67 8.58 19.44
C LEU A 429 11.79 8.77 20.49
N GLY A 430 12.97 9.22 20.08
CA GLY A 430 14.07 9.55 21.00
C GLY A 430 13.69 10.70 21.93
N ARG A 431 13.04 11.75 21.41
CA ARG A 431 12.55 12.89 22.22
C ARG A 431 11.44 12.50 23.19
N ALA A 432 10.55 11.59 22.80
CA ALA A 432 9.47 11.13 23.68
C ALA A 432 10.01 10.48 24.97
N ARG A 433 11.15 9.79 24.90
CA ARG A 433 11.82 9.19 26.08
C ARG A 433 12.49 10.24 26.97
N LEU A 434 13.08 11.29 26.37
CA LEU A 434 13.71 12.39 27.13
C LEU A 434 12.69 13.24 27.92
N GLY A 435 11.40 13.18 27.58
CA GLY A 435 10.31 13.88 28.29
C GLY A 435 9.72 13.12 29.48
N VAL A 436 10.03 11.83 29.66
CA VAL A 436 9.55 11.03 30.78
C VAL A 436 10.59 11.08 31.89
N ARG A 437 10.42 12.00 32.86
CA ARG A 437 11.15 11.89 34.13
C ARG A 437 10.72 10.56 34.80
N PRO A 438 11.66 9.74 35.31
CA PRO A 438 11.29 8.58 36.11
C PRO A 438 10.44 9.06 37.28
N ARG A 439 9.25 8.46 37.43
CA ARG A 439 8.40 8.66 38.61
C ARG A 439 8.94 7.86 39.79
#